data_AF-A0A534WT03-F1
#
_entry.id   AF-A0A534WT03-F1
#
_cell.length_a   1.000
_cell.length_b   1.000
_cell.length_c   1.000
_cell.angle_alpha   90.00
_cell.angle_beta   90.00
_cell.angle_gamma   90.00
#
_symmetry.space_group_name_H-M   'P 1'
#
loop_
_entity.id
_entity.type
_entity.pdbx_description
1 polymer ?
#
loop_
_entity_poly.entity_id
_entity_poly.type
_entity_poly.pdbx_seq_one_letter_code
_entity_poly.pdbx_strand_id
1 'polypeptide(L)'
;MKICGALAAIVCFGMCSGVSAQTIRPVDYFPLALGSQWQYERVTGSGPSNLHLEVTQVTMADTGTRYFIDVPLADLDLGLRVEYATDGSLRLRAVKADLNKLLDGLPLDPSATADVQFSPPVLLADSMLVPGSATAQTPVDTEFNADLDTNIGHVSLDVRATGMIGASWDPAMSPAVTPAGSFSDVVGFTIDVALGFSEDVFDTTGMVNERIAGVLARDVGFVSIGVGDSTYGLVRAVVNGVPIGDFPQYEDIVGLAFSIPPVIALDGRALGDASSGDFRVRDIHLSQALYGKTRLDAVLDHPTAMGVPVSIHGPAKAKKDGTLHVKLEGNTKVQGQKVKFLVKQLLDPTSTSLGLTVKLGKTSTLIPIGIVPVVSGDIRISLEGLVDQSAKAGSERTLASDGRLHLGDVEYPIVAKEKLKVKKDGTRQRTYKFRSPDNTDVVIVRTDATSTSAADFTITKLKPKLFKREVPKSDVSGITAQVVEPD
;
A
#
# COMPACT_ATOMS: atom_id res chain seq x y z
N MET A 1 35.23 -44.14 -54.12
CA MET A 1 33.78 -44.37 -54.27
C MET A 1 33.05 -43.27 -53.50
N LYS A 2 32.26 -42.46 -54.22
CA LYS A 2 31.23 -41.49 -53.77
C LYS A 2 31.74 -40.18 -53.11
N ILE A 3 31.72 -39.05 -53.84
CA ILE A 3 30.60 -38.08 -54.03
C ILE A 3 30.50 -37.14 -52.81
N CYS A 4 31.05 -35.92 -52.88
CA CYS A 4 30.36 -34.67 -53.26
C CYS A 4 29.06 -34.42 -52.48
N GLY A 5 29.08 -33.45 -51.55
CA GLY A 5 27.87 -32.78 -51.07
C GLY A 5 27.87 -32.46 -49.58
N ALA A 6 28.45 -31.31 -49.19
CA ALA A 6 28.04 -30.52 -48.01
C ALA A 6 28.81 -29.18 -47.92
N LEU A 7 28.93 -28.46 -49.04
CA LEU A 7 29.51 -27.10 -49.10
C LEU A 7 28.42 -26.04 -49.31
N ALA A 8 27.17 -26.34 -48.92
CA ALA A 8 26.02 -25.44 -49.04
C ALA A 8 24.93 -25.81 -48.01
N ALA A 9 25.09 -25.31 -46.78
CA ALA A 9 24.14 -25.21 -45.64
C ALA A 9 24.99 -25.36 -44.36
N ILE A 10 25.49 -24.32 -43.70
CA ILE A 10 24.74 -23.34 -42.90
C ILE A 10 25.57 -22.03 -42.90
N VAL A 11 25.31 -21.19 -43.91
CA VAL A 11 25.65 -19.75 -43.93
C VAL A 11 24.35 -18.92 -43.84
N CYS A 12 23.24 -19.53 -43.40
CA CYS A 12 21.96 -18.85 -43.17
C CYS A 12 21.34 -19.24 -41.82
N PHE A 13 22.09 -19.02 -40.73
CA PHE A 13 21.51 -18.62 -39.43
C PHE A 13 22.24 -17.38 -38.90
N GLY A 14 22.59 -16.47 -39.82
CA GLY A 14 22.67 -15.04 -39.51
C GLY A 14 21.27 -14.46 -39.70
N MET A 15 20.38 -14.64 -38.72
CA MET A 15 19.19 -13.82 -38.49
C MET A 15 18.62 -14.15 -37.11
N CYS A 16 18.73 -13.17 -36.22
CA CYS A 16 17.97 -13.00 -34.99
C CYS A 16 18.15 -14.04 -33.87
N SER A 17 19.27 -13.97 -33.16
CA SER A 17 19.14 -13.68 -31.72
C SER A 17 19.58 -12.24 -31.53
N GLY A 18 18.74 -11.30 -31.98
CA GLY A 18 18.77 -9.99 -31.35
C GLY A 18 18.59 -10.31 -29.88
N VAL A 19 19.63 -10.05 -29.09
CA VAL A 19 19.50 -10.02 -27.63
C VAL A 19 18.50 -8.88 -27.43
N SER A 20 17.21 -9.21 -27.45
CA SER A 20 16.19 -8.20 -27.29
C SER A 20 16.49 -7.63 -25.92
N ALA A 21 16.81 -6.34 -25.85
CA ALA A 21 16.85 -5.64 -24.59
C ALA A 21 15.54 -5.97 -23.88
N GLN A 22 15.60 -6.86 -22.89
CA GLN A 22 14.45 -7.11 -22.05
C GLN A 22 14.35 -5.88 -21.19
N THR A 23 13.32 -5.08 -21.44
CA THR A 23 13.01 -3.93 -20.61
C THR A 23 12.78 -4.48 -19.20
N ILE A 24 13.71 -4.19 -18.28
CA ILE A 24 13.40 -4.30 -16.86
C ILE A 24 12.22 -3.37 -16.67
N ARG A 25 11.09 -3.92 -16.24
CA ARG A 25 10.03 -3.13 -15.67
C ARG A 25 10.29 -3.17 -14.19
N PRO A 26 10.89 -2.15 -13.58
CA PRO A 26 11.25 -2.24 -12.19
C PRO A 26 10.02 -2.54 -11.32
N VAL A 27 8.79 -2.24 -11.80
CA VAL A 27 7.54 -2.49 -11.04
C VAL A 27 7.36 -3.98 -10.80
N ASP A 28 7.91 -4.81 -11.69
CA ASP A 28 7.98 -6.25 -11.56
C ASP A 28 8.99 -6.68 -10.48
N TYR A 29 9.89 -5.81 -10.01
CA TYR A 29 10.87 -6.10 -8.94
C TYR A 29 10.49 -5.46 -7.60
N PHE A 30 9.44 -4.66 -7.61
CA PHE A 30 9.06 -3.82 -6.50
C PHE A 30 7.53 -3.77 -6.43
N PRO A 31 6.88 -4.81 -5.86
CA PRO A 31 5.47 -4.76 -5.54
C PRO A 31 5.30 -3.81 -4.34
N LEU A 32 5.30 -2.51 -4.63
CA LEU A 32 5.33 -1.46 -3.62
C LEU A 32 3.90 -1.03 -3.28
N ALA A 33 3.54 -1.24 -2.02
CA ALA A 33 2.42 -0.58 -1.35
C ALA A 33 2.93 0.25 -0.17
N LEU A 34 2.17 1.27 0.23
CA LEU A 34 2.45 2.00 1.46
C LEU A 34 2.47 1.01 2.64
N GLY A 35 3.55 1.02 3.43
CA GLY A 35 3.75 0.06 4.52
C GLY A 35 4.42 -1.26 4.12
N SER A 36 4.96 -1.37 2.90
CA SER A 36 5.88 -2.47 2.57
C SER A 36 7.16 -2.31 3.39
N GLN A 37 7.67 -3.42 3.92
CA GLN A 37 8.76 -3.42 4.90
C GLN A 37 9.74 -4.56 4.64
N TRP A 38 11.03 -4.29 4.88
CA TRP A 38 12.09 -5.29 4.78
C TRP A 38 13.01 -5.19 6.00
N GLN A 39 13.43 -6.34 6.52
CA GLN A 39 14.38 -6.47 7.60
C GLN A 39 15.55 -7.33 7.13
N TYR A 40 16.75 -6.85 7.39
CA TYR A 40 17.99 -7.51 7.02
C TYR A 40 18.85 -7.74 8.26
N GLU A 41 19.64 -8.81 8.21
CA GLU A 41 20.69 -9.07 9.18
C GLU A 41 22.05 -8.95 8.51
N ARG A 42 23.02 -8.46 9.28
CA ARG A 42 24.38 -8.30 8.81
C ARG A 42 25.01 -9.68 8.61
N VAL A 43 25.46 -9.93 7.39
CA VAL A 43 26.21 -11.14 6.99
C VAL A 43 27.71 -10.95 7.27
N THR A 44 28.25 -9.77 6.95
CA THR A 44 29.67 -9.41 7.15
C THR A 44 29.84 -7.90 7.45
N GLY A 45 31.00 -7.50 7.99
CA GLY A 45 31.38 -6.10 8.21
C GLY A 45 31.10 -5.56 9.62
N SER A 46 31.31 -4.25 9.85
CA SER A 46 31.39 -3.64 11.19
C SER A 46 30.18 -2.80 11.65
N GLY A 47 29.13 -2.63 10.84
CA GLY A 47 27.92 -1.84 11.16
C GLY A 47 26.89 -2.43 12.16
N PRO A 48 25.65 -1.92 12.22
CA PRO A 48 24.56 -2.46 13.01
C PRO A 48 24.31 -3.93 12.69
N SER A 49 23.84 -4.71 13.67
CA SER A 49 23.49 -6.10 13.44
C SER A 49 22.30 -6.26 12.49
N ASN A 50 21.37 -5.30 12.51
CA ASN A 50 20.11 -5.36 11.77
C ASN A 50 19.87 -4.04 11.02
N LEU A 51 19.27 -4.15 9.83
CA LEU A 51 18.85 -3.02 8.99
C LEU A 51 17.34 -3.13 8.74
N HIS A 52 16.63 -2.01 8.72
CA HIS A 52 15.19 -1.98 8.44
C HIS A 52 14.86 -0.91 7.40
N LEU A 53 14.10 -1.30 6.38
CA LEU A 53 13.61 -0.43 5.33
C LEU A 53 12.08 -0.45 5.28
N GLU A 54 11.48 0.71 5.03
CA GLU A 54 10.03 0.88 4.90
C GLU A 54 9.71 1.87 3.78
N VAL A 55 8.58 1.65 3.09
CA VAL A 55 7.98 2.65 2.20
C VAL A 55 7.33 3.74 3.06
N THR A 56 8.00 4.86 3.22
CA THR A 56 7.58 5.95 4.13
C THR A 56 6.53 6.88 3.51
N GLN A 57 6.49 6.98 2.19
CA GLN A 57 5.54 7.82 1.47
C GLN A 57 5.20 7.26 0.08
N VAL A 58 3.96 7.49 -0.35
CA VAL A 58 3.49 7.23 -1.72
C VAL A 58 2.87 8.51 -2.28
N THR A 59 3.22 8.89 -3.50
CA THR A 59 2.70 10.10 -4.15
C THR A 59 2.30 9.80 -5.59
N MET A 60 1.11 10.20 -5.98
CA MET A 60 0.66 10.10 -7.38
C MET A 60 1.09 11.36 -8.14
N ALA A 61 1.79 11.17 -9.25
CA ALA A 61 2.13 12.23 -10.21
C ALA A 61 1.51 11.89 -11.58
N ASP A 62 1.48 12.86 -12.49
CA ASP A 62 0.93 12.69 -13.85
C ASP A 62 1.67 11.60 -14.65
N THR A 63 2.93 11.33 -14.29
CA THR A 63 3.78 10.31 -14.91
C THR A 63 3.74 8.95 -14.20
N GLY A 64 2.94 8.81 -13.13
CA GLY A 64 2.81 7.57 -12.37
C GLY A 64 2.94 7.71 -10.86
N THR A 65 2.97 6.59 -10.16
CA THR A 65 3.09 6.52 -8.69
C THR A 65 4.56 6.55 -8.28
N ARG A 66 4.88 7.31 -7.24
CA ARG A 66 6.22 7.47 -6.67
C ARG A 66 6.24 6.95 -5.23
N TYR A 67 7.24 6.17 -4.91
CA TYR A 67 7.45 5.53 -3.62
C TYR A 67 8.77 6.02 -3.03
N PHE A 68 8.78 6.28 -1.73
CA PHE A 68 9.96 6.79 -1.03
C PHE A 68 10.42 5.79 0.01
N ILE A 69 11.71 5.44 -0.03
CA ILE A 69 12.35 4.49 0.87
C ILE A 69 13.55 5.17 1.51
N ASP A 70 13.62 5.10 2.85
CA ASP A 70 14.74 5.63 3.62
C ASP A 70 15.71 4.48 3.97
N VAL A 71 16.97 4.59 3.56
CA VAL A 71 18.05 3.62 3.81
C VAL A 71 19.02 4.19 4.83
N PRO A 72 19.06 3.67 6.08
CA PRO A 72 19.97 4.19 7.09
C PRO A 72 21.40 3.67 6.87
N LEU A 73 22.40 4.54 7.07
CA LEU A 73 23.83 4.26 6.93
C LEU A 73 24.52 4.48 8.27
N ALA A 74 25.38 3.54 8.65
CA ALA A 74 25.85 3.41 10.02
C ALA A 74 26.99 4.35 10.41
N ASP A 75 27.88 4.68 9.49
CA ASP A 75 29.19 5.22 9.87
C ASP A 75 29.16 6.72 10.21
N LEU A 76 28.06 7.42 9.88
CA LEU A 76 27.97 8.89 10.04
C LEU A 76 26.54 9.39 10.37
N ASP A 77 25.63 8.52 10.86
CA ASP A 77 24.18 8.83 10.96
C ASP A 77 23.61 9.39 9.63
N LEU A 78 24.15 8.90 8.51
CA LEU A 78 23.70 9.25 7.18
C LEU A 78 22.44 8.44 6.83
N GLY A 79 21.58 8.99 5.97
CA GLY A 79 20.44 8.25 5.43
C GLY A 79 20.23 8.60 3.96
N LEU A 80 19.90 7.63 3.11
CA LEU A 80 19.46 7.93 1.75
C LEU A 80 17.96 7.92 1.65
N ARG A 81 17.41 8.89 0.92
CA ARG A 81 16.04 8.81 0.40
C ARG A 81 16.07 8.48 -1.08
N VAL A 82 15.53 7.31 -1.42
CA VAL A 82 15.41 6.85 -2.79
C VAL A 82 13.95 7.00 -3.24
N GLU A 83 13.74 7.67 -4.38
CA GLU A 83 12.48 7.66 -5.09
C GLU A 83 12.46 6.50 -6.08
N TYR A 84 11.34 5.83 -6.10
CA TYR A 84 11.04 4.83 -7.07
C TYR A 84 9.74 5.19 -7.79
N ALA A 85 9.74 5.24 -9.12
CA ALA A 85 8.57 5.63 -9.90
C ALA A 85 8.08 4.49 -10.82
N THR A 86 6.77 4.42 -11.05
CA THR A 86 6.16 3.40 -11.94
C THR A 86 6.54 3.55 -13.42
N ASP A 87 7.21 4.64 -13.79
CA ASP A 87 7.88 4.81 -15.08
C ASP A 87 9.17 3.96 -15.19
N GLY A 88 9.54 3.27 -14.10
CA GLY A 88 10.72 2.43 -14.01
C GLY A 88 12.00 3.19 -13.67
N SER A 89 11.90 4.44 -13.21
CA SER A 89 13.08 5.15 -12.72
C SER A 89 13.30 4.91 -11.23
N LEU A 90 14.53 4.51 -10.89
CA LEU A 90 15.06 4.60 -9.54
C LEU A 90 15.85 5.91 -9.46
N ARG A 91 15.57 6.77 -8.49
CA ARG A 91 16.17 8.10 -8.38
C ARG A 91 16.68 8.36 -6.97
N LEU A 92 17.87 8.92 -6.83
CA LEU A 92 18.35 9.45 -5.56
C LEU A 92 17.75 10.84 -5.36
N ARG A 93 17.03 11.01 -4.24
CA ARG A 93 16.32 12.25 -3.91
C ARG A 93 17.02 13.06 -2.86
N ALA A 94 17.47 12.41 -1.80
CA ALA A 94 18.20 13.10 -0.76
C ALA A 94 19.25 12.22 -0.09
N VAL A 95 20.29 12.88 0.41
CA VAL A 95 21.19 12.30 1.41
C VAL A 95 21.00 13.11 2.69
N LYS A 96 20.66 12.45 3.78
CA LYS A 96 20.66 13.03 5.12
C LYS A 96 22.03 12.85 5.73
N ALA A 97 22.60 13.90 6.32
CA ALA A 97 23.88 13.86 7.02
C ALA A 97 23.86 14.61 8.36
N ASP A 98 24.53 14.07 9.38
CA ASP A 98 24.82 14.79 10.62
C ASP A 98 26.01 15.73 10.42
N LEU A 99 25.73 17.03 10.45
CA LEU A 99 26.72 18.05 10.12
C LEU A 99 27.75 18.25 11.23
N ASN A 100 27.43 17.91 12.48
CA ASN A 100 28.38 18.03 13.60
C ASN A 100 29.54 17.04 13.46
N LYS A 101 29.31 15.93 12.74
CA LYS A 101 30.36 14.96 12.41
C LYS A 101 31.17 15.35 11.19
N LEU A 102 30.56 16.10 10.27
CA LEU A 102 31.17 16.46 8.98
C LEU A 102 31.94 17.77 8.99
N LEU A 103 31.45 18.74 9.78
CA LEU A 103 32.00 20.09 9.90
C LEU A 103 32.34 20.35 11.37
N ASP A 104 33.30 19.58 11.88
CA ASP A 104 33.74 19.58 13.28
C ASP A 104 34.25 20.93 13.80
N GLY A 105 34.59 21.85 12.89
CA GLY A 105 34.99 23.24 13.18
C GLY A 105 33.85 24.23 13.38
N LEU A 106 32.59 23.87 13.11
CA LEU A 106 31.44 24.77 13.21
C LEU A 106 30.66 24.54 14.51
N PRO A 107 30.28 25.60 15.26
CA PRO A 107 29.48 25.48 16.48
C PRO A 107 27.99 25.26 16.14
N LEU A 108 27.68 24.21 15.39
CA LEU A 108 26.31 23.87 15.02
C LEU A 108 25.55 23.31 16.25
N ASP A 109 24.22 23.36 16.17
CA ASP A 109 23.35 22.68 17.13
C ASP A 109 23.68 21.17 17.14
N PRO A 110 23.78 20.50 18.30
CA PRO A 110 23.97 19.04 18.40
C PRO A 110 22.95 18.18 17.62
N SER A 111 21.83 18.77 17.19
CA SER A 111 20.77 18.15 16.39
C SER A 111 20.75 18.58 14.91
N ALA A 112 21.72 19.39 14.46
CA ALA A 112 21.80 19.88 13.10
C ALA A 112 22.04 18.76 12.08
N THR A 113 21.08 18.55 11.19
CA THR A 113 21.21 17.61 10.05
C THR A 113 20.94 18.35 8.74
N ALA A 114 21.71 18.07 7.70
CA ALA A 114 21.40 18.50 6.34
C ALA A 114 20.63 17.40 5.61
N ASP A 115 19.48 17.76 5.03
CA ASP A 115 18.83 16.98 3.99
C ASP A 115 19.26 17.55 2.63
N VAL A 116 20.22 16.87 2.01
CA VAL A 116 20.84 17.21 0.75
C VAL A 116 19.93 16.78 -0.39
N GLN A 117 19.03 17.66 -0.86
CA GLN A 117 18.04 17.31 -1.88
C GLN A 117 18.57 17.52 -3.32
N PHE A 118 18.50 16.47 -4.13
CA PHE A 118 18.85 16.54 -5.55
C PHE A 118 17.67 17.10 -6.37
N SER A 119 17.92 18.20 -7.10
CA SER A 119 16.97 18.83 -8.02
C SER A 119 17.63 19.19 -9.36
N PRO A 120 17.31 18.49 -10.47
CA PRO A 120 16.43 17.33 -10.52
C PRO A 120 17.03 16.12 -9.78
N PRO A 121 16.20 15.13 -9.39
CA PRO A 121 16.70 13.90 -8.76
C PRO A 121 17.67 13.17 -9.69
N VAL A 122 18.68 12.52 -9.13
CA VAL A 122 19.69 11.80 -9.90
C VAL A 122 19.13 10.43 -10.31
N LEU A 123 19.11 10.13 -11.60
CA LEU A 123 18.67 8.84 -12.12
C LEU A 123 19.71 7.75 -11.80
N LEU A 124 19.30 6.73 -11.04
CA LEU A 124 20.17 5.65 -10.60
C LEU A 124 20.22 4.46 -11.58
N ALA A 125 19.14 4.23 -12.33
CA ALA A 125 19.08 3.18 -13.35
C ALA A 125 18.13 3.56 -14.48
N ASP A 126 18.54 3.31 -15.72
CA ASP A 126 17.67 3.37 -16.89
C ASP A 126 16.74 2.15 -16.93
N SER A 127 15.56 2.31 -17.52
CA SER A 127 14.55 1.26 -17.70
C SER A 127 14.97 0.16 -18.71
N MET A 128 16.19 0.20 -19.24
CA MET A 128 16.69 -0.72 -20.26
C MET A 128 18.08 -1.26 -19.93
N LEU A 129 18.17 -2.27 -19.06
CA LEU A 129 19.37 -3.08 -18.93
C LEU A 129 19.24 -4.35 -19.79
N VAL A 130 20.29 -4.74 -20.50
CA VAL A 130 20.29 -5.94 -21.35
C VAL A 130 20.85 -7.14 -20.56
N PRO A 131 20.20 -8.32 -20.58
CA PRO A 131 20.73 -9.53 -19.94
C PRO A 131 22.13 -9.90 -20.47
N GLY A 132 23.02 -10.34 -19.57
CA GLY A 132 24.34 -10.87 -19.93
C GLY A 132 25.53 -9.96 -19.63
N SER A 133 25.72 -9.57 -18.36
CA SER A 133 26.88 -8.83 -17.84
C SER A 133 27.08 -7.38 -18.30
N ALA A 134 26.07 -6.77 -18.94
CA ALA A 134 26.11 -5.34 -19.26
C ALA A 134 25.91 -4.51 -17.97
N THR A 135 26.95 -3.77 -17.58
CA THR A 135 26.88 -2.75 -16.52
C THR A 135 26.59 -1.40 -17.17
N ALA A 136 25.48 -0.76 -16.81
CA ALA A 136 25.24 0.65 -17.11
C ALA A 136 25.94 1.50 -16.04
N GLN A 137 26.60 2.59 -16.43
CA GLN A 137 27.27 3.50 -15.52
C GLN A 137 26.89 4.95 -15.82
N THR A 138 26.50 5.69 -14.79
CA THR A 138 26.08 7.09 -14.87
C THR A 138 26.97 7.93 -13.95
N PRO A 139 27.73 8.90 -14.48
CA PRO A 139 28.49 9.82 -13.64
C PRO A 139 27.56 10.80 -12.91
N VAL A 140 27.95 11.16 -11.70
CA VAL A 140 27.32 12.22 -10.90
C VAL A 140 28.32 13.36 -10.79
N ASP A 141 27.89 14.58 -11.12
CA ASP A 141 28.60 15.83 -10.86
C ASP A 141 27.56 16.96 -10.76
N THR A 142 27.10 17.25 -9.54
CA THR A 142 26.02 18.20 -9.27
C THR A 142 26.40 19.10 -8.11
N GLU A 143 26.19 20.41 -8.27
CA GLU A 143 26.35 21.42 -7.22
C GLU A 143 24.99 22.05 -6.87
N PHE A 144 24.73 22.29 -5.59
CA PHE A 144 23.53 22.97 -5.10
C PHE A 144 23.74 23.52 -3.68
N ASN A 145 22.86 24.43 -3.28
CA ASN A 145 22.90 25.07 -1.97
C ASN A 145 21.94 24.37 -1.01
N ALA A 146 22.39 24.08 0.20
CA ALA A 146 21.58 23.55 1.28
C ALA A 146 21.44 24.60 2.39
N ASP A 147 20.23 25.09 2.60
CA ASP A 147 19.93 26.05 3.67
C ASP A 147 19.53 25.32 4.95
N LEU A 148 20.15 25.70 6.06
CA LEU A 148 19.96 25.13 7.38
C LEU A 148 19.44 26.17 8.35
N ASP A 149 18.31 25.85 8.97
CA ASP A 149 17.77 26.62 10.08
C ASP A 149 18.36 26.08 11.38
N THR A 150 19.36 26.76 11.92
CA THR A 150 20.01 26.38 13.17
C THR A 150 19.64 27.35 14.31
N ASN A 151 19.85 26.90 15.55
CA ASN A 151 19.68 27.77 16.72
C ASN A 151 20.68 28.93 16.80
N ILE A 152 21.70 28.96 15.92
CA ILE A 152 22.66 30.06 15.79
C ILE A 152 22.40 30.94 14.55
N GLY A 153 21.38 30.63 13.73
CA GLY A 153 21.01 31.37 12.52
C GLY A 153 20.87 30.49 11.29
N HIS A 154 20.62 31.13 10.14
CA HIS A 154 20.60 30.44 8.85
C HIS A 154 22.03 30.20 8.36
N VAL A 155 22.37 28.95 8.07
CA VAL A 155 23.66 28.55 7.46
C VAL A 155 23.36 28.04 6.06
N SER A 156 24.02 28.62 5.05
CA SER A 156 23.92 28.12 3.67
C SER A 156 25.19 27.35 3.35
N LEU A 157 25.05 26.11 2.89
CA LEU A 157 26.16 25.25 2.49
C LEU A 157 26.15 25.07 0.99
N ASP A 158 27.32 25.19 0.37
CA ASP A 158 27.51 24.71 -0.99
C ASP A 158 27.87 23.23 -0.94
N VAL A 159 27.10 22.41 -1.65
CA VAL A 159 27.27 20.96 -1.67
C VAL A 159 27.54 20.49 -3.08
N ARG A 160 28.66 19.79 -3.27
CA ARG A 160 29.02 19.14 -4.53
C ARG A 160 28.97 17.64 -4.38
N ALA A 161 28.08 17.00 -5.14
CA ALA A 161 28.04 15.55 -5.27
C ALA A 161 28.80 15.10 -6.52
N THR A 162 29.81 14.26 -6.35
CA THR A 162 30.56 13.64 -7.46
C THR A 162 30.58 12.12 -7.32
N GLY A 163 30.69 11.37 -8.42
CA GLY A 163 30.84 9.92 -8.33
C GLY A 163 30.28 9.14 -9.51
N MET A 164 29.99 7.87 -9.28
CA MET A 164 29.48 6.92 -10.28
C MET A 164 28.35 6.08 -9.71
N ILE A 165 27.29 5.94 -10.49
CA ILE A 165 26.22 4.97 -10.22
C ILE A 165 26.31 3.86 -11.26
N GLY A 166 26.23 2.60 -10.83
CA GLY A 166 26.24 1.42 -11.66
C GLY A 166 24.96 0.59 -11.53
N ALA A 167 24.51 -0.04 -12.60
CA ALA A 167 23.45 -1.05 -12.57
C ALA A 167 23.81 -2.25 -13.48
N SER A 168 23.51 -3.47 -13.06
CA SER A 168 23.90 -4.70 -13.75
C SER A 168 22.89 -5.84 -13.63
N TRP A 169 22.72 -6.64 -14.68
CA TRP A 169 22.00 -7.92 -14.63
C TRP A 169 22.86 -9.03 -14.02
N ASP A 170 22.27 -9.84 -13.15
CA ASP A 170 22.88 -11.02 -12.52
C ASP A 170 24.26 -10.71 -11.88
N PRO A 171 24.30 -9.84 -10.86
CA PRO A 171 25.55 -9.46 -10.22
C PRO A 171 26.18 -10.69 -9.56
N ALA A 172 27.52 -10.82 -9.65
CA ALA A 172 28.29 -11.85 -8.97
C ALA A 172 28.13 -11.88 -7.42
N MET A 173 27.42 -10.89 -6.86
CA MET A 173 27.06 -10.76 -5.44
C MET A 173 25.65 -11.27 -5.10
N SER A 174 25.04 -12.13 -5.92
CA SER A 174 23.79 -12.81 -5.52
C SER A 174 24.01 -13.53 -4.18
N PRO A 175 23.27 -13.19 -3.10
CA PRO A 175 23.53 -13.74 -1.78
C PRO A 175 23.35 -15.27 -1.81
N ALA A 176 24.38 -15.99 -1.37
CA ALA A 176 24.35 -17.45 -1.30
C ALA A 176 23.48 -17.97 -0.14
N VAL A 177 23.16 -17.13 0.85
CA VAL A 177 22.33 -17.51 2.00
C VAL A 177 21.58 -16.29 2.56
N THR A 178 20.26 -16.35 2.52
CA THR A 178 19.27 -15.54 3.27
C THR A 178 18.04 -16.43 3.47
N PRO A 179 17.17 -16.24 4.48
CA PRO A 179 16.01 -17.09 4.67
C PRO A 179 15.15 -17.03 3.39
N ALA A 180 14.76 -18.21 2.92
CA ALA A 180 13.92 -18.48 1.74
C ALA A 180 14.56 -18.33 0.34
N GLY A 181 15.51 -19.22 0.02
CA GLY A 181 15.61 -19.84 -1.31
C GLY A 181 16.35 -19.08 -2.41
N SER A 182 16.37 -19.68 -3.61
CA SER A 182 16.95 -19.11 -4.82
C SER A 182 15.96 -18.16 -5.49
N PHE A 183 16.31 -16.89 -5.66
CA PHE A 183 15.51 -15.95 -6.44
C PHE A 183 15.78 -16.13 -7.94
N SER A 184 14.72 -16.29 -8.73
CA SER A 184 14.82 -16.18 -10.19
C SER A 184 14.84 -14.71 -10.57
N ASP A 185 15.75 -14.31 -11.46
CA ASP A 185 15.79 -12.96 -12.04
C ASP A 185 16.14 -11.85 -11.01
N VAL A 186 17.43 -11.47 -10.98
CA VAL A 186 17.99 -10.50 -10.04
C VAL A 186 18.77 -9.39 -10.73
N VAL A 187 18.66 -8.18 -10.18
CA VAL A 187 19.32 -6.97 -10.68
C VAL A 187 20.17 -6.35 -9.57
N GLY A 188 21.41 -5.99 -9.89
CA GLY A 188 22.32 -5.30 -9.01
C GLY A 188 22.38 -3.80 -9.29
N PHE A 189 22.58 -3.00 -8.25
CA PHE A 189 22.97 -1.60 -8.38
C PHE A 189 24.12 -1.27 -7.44
N THR A 190 24.85 -0.21 -7.77
CA THR A 190 25.92 0.36 -6.94
C THR A 190 25.85 1.88 -7.03
N ILE A 191 25.91 2.56 -5.90
CA ILE A 191 26.00 4.01 -5.78
C ILE A 191 27.35 4.26 -5.11
N ASP A 192 28.24 4.96 -5.80
CA ASP A 192 29.54 5.37 -5.27
C ASP A 192 29.61 6.90 -5.42
N VAL A 193 29.30 7.62 -4.34
CA VAL A 193 29.13 9.08 -4.35
C VAL A 193 29.95 9.72 -3.24
N ALA A 194 30.72 10.72 -3.63
CA ALA A 194 31.41 11.66 -2.78
C ALA A 194 30.58 12.94 -2.63
N LEU A 195 30.30 13.36 -1.39
CA LEU A 195 29.65 14.62 -1.05
C LEU A 195 30.68 15.55 -0.42
N GLY A 196 31.01 16.63 -1.12
CA GLY A 196 31.77 17.75 -0.58
C GLY A 196 30.82 18.82 -0.04
N PHE A 197 31.03 19.24 1.20
CA PHE A 197 30.34 20.36 1.82
C PHE A 197 31.35 21.49 2.01
N SER A 198 31.01 22.70 1.56
CA SER A 198 31.79 23.92 1.80
C SER A 198 30.92 24.99 2.42
N GLU A 199 31.47 25.64 3.45
CA GLU A 199 30.89 26.82 4.07
C GLU A 199 31.87 27.98 3.89
N ASP A 200 31.44 29.00 3.16
CA ASP A 200 32.27 30.11 2.68
C ASP A 200 32.64 31.13 3.77
N VAL A 201 31.86 31.23 4.85
CA VAL A 201 32.05 32.24 5.91
C VAL A 201 33.13 31.81 6.90
N PHE A 202 33.23 30.50 7.14
CA PHE A 202 34.11 29.90 8.14
C PHE A 202 35.26 29.09 7.51
N ASP A 203 35.34 29.00 6.18
CA ASP A 203 36.40 28.30 5.42
C ASP A 203 36.56 26.84 5.89
N THR A 204 35.42 26.16 6.06
CA THR A 204 35.38 24.75 6.48
C THR A 204 34.90 23.87 5.34
N THR A 205 35.57 22.72 5.17
CA THR A 205 35.22 21.74 4.15
C THR A 205 35.14 20.34 4.76
N GLY A 206 34.08 19.61 4.41
CA GLY A 206 33.86 18.23 4.81
C GLY A 206 33.66 17.35 3.58
N MET A 207 34.15 16.10 3.63
CA MET A 207 33.89 15.12 2.57
C MET A 207 33.37 13.81 3.14
N VAL A 208 32.37 13.27 2.44
CA VAL A 208 31.79 11.95 2.73
C VAL A 208 31.87 11.11 1.46
N ASN A 209 32.45 9.92 1.56
CA ASN A 209 32.42 8.95 0.46
C ASN A 209 31.54 7.78 0.88
N GLU A 210 30.43 7.57 0.17
CA GLU A 210 29.55 6.45 0.43
C GLU A 210 29.49 5.50 -0.76
N ARG A 211 29.67 4.22 -0.45
CA ARG A 211 29.38 3.13 -1.37
C ARG A 211 28.23 2.32 -0.86
N ILE A 212 27.16 2.28 -1.65
CA ILE A 212 25.99 1.44 -1.41
C ILE A 212 25.84 0.49 -2.57
N ALA A 213 25.68 -0.78 -2.29
CA ALA A 213 25.32 -1.77 -3.28
C ALA A 213 24.01 -2.42 -2.87
N GLY A 214 23.26 -2.94 -3.83
CA GLY A 214 22.15 -3.79 -3.49
C GLY A 214 21.74 -4.70 -4.61
N VAL A 215 21.02 -5.75 -4.23
CA VAL A 215 20.49 -6.78 -5.12
C VAL A 215 18.98 -6.80 -4.96
N LEU A 216 18.29 -6.76 -6.08
CA LEU A 216 16.85 -6.70 -6.22
C LEU A 216 16.36 -8.00 -6.84
N ALA A 217 15.39 -8.65 -6.23
CA ALA A 217 14.73 -9.81 -6.80
C ALA A 217 13.36 -9.44 -7.34
N ARG A 218 13.01 -10.05 -8.47
CA ARG A 218 11.68 -9.91 -9.07
C ARG A 218 10.60 -10.28 -8.04
N ASP A 219 9.54 -9.47 -7.99
CA ASP A 219 8.37 -9.60 -7.11
C ASP A 219 8.66 -9.50 -5.60
N VAL A 220 9.85 -9.03 -5.20
CA VAL A 220 10.28 -8.99 -3.79
C VAL A 220 10.86 -7.63 -3.37
N GLY A 221 11.76 -7.05 -4.15
CA GLY A 221 12.54 -5.87 -3.77
C GLY A 221 13.95 -6.23 -3.32
N PHE A 222 14.52 -5.47 -2.40
CA PHE A 222 15.91 -5.66 -1.98
C PHE A 222 16.06 -6.97 -1.20
N VAL A 223 16.93 -7.86 -1.70
CA VAL A 223 17.28 -9.14 -1.06
C VAL A 223 18.67 -9.10 -0.41
N SER A 224 19.51 -8.16 -0.84
CA SER A 224 20.78 -7.84 -0.17
C SER A 224 21.11 -6.37 -0.34
N ILE A 225 21.76 -5.79 0.67
CA ILE A 225 22.20 -4.40 0.68
C ILE A 225 23.60 -4.35 1.28
N GLY A 226 24.55 -3.78 0.56
CA GLY A 226 25.87 -3.42 1.06
C GLY A 226 25.93 -1.93 1.39
N VAL A 227 26.49 -1.59 2.54
CA VAL A 227 26.75 -0.21 3.00
C VAL A 227 28.15 -0.19 3.60
N GLY A 228 29.06 0.60 3.02
CA GLY A 228 30.45 0.66 3.47
C GLY A 228 31.14 -0.71 3.39
N ASP A 229 31.67 -1.19 4.52
CA ASP A 229 32.27 -2.53 4.64
C ASP A 229 31.27 -3.65 4.94
N SER A 230 30.00 -3.29 5.18
CA SER A 230 28.99 -4.17 5.72
C SER A 230 28.05 -4.67 4.65
N THR A 231 27.72 -5.96 4.70
CA THR A 231 26.75 -6.58 3.81
C THR A 231 25.61 -7.15 4.63
N TYR A 232 24.40 -6.83 4.21
CA TYR A 232 23.15 -7.24 4.84
C TYR A 232 22.38 -8.16 3.90
N GLY A 233 21.85 -9.24 4.46
CA GLY A 233 20.99 -10.19 3.77
C GLY A 233 19.56 -10.06 4.28
N LEU A 234 18.58 -10.11 3.37
CA LEU A 234 17.18 -10.10 3.74
C LEU A 234 16.89 -11.26 4.69
N VAL A 235 16.15 -11.00 5.77
CA VAL A 235 15.72 -12.03 6.73
C VAL A 235 14.20 -12.16 6.75
N ARG A 236 13.49 -11.04 6.64
CA ARG A 236 12.03 -10.95 6.64
C ARG A 236 11.57 -9.79 5.76
N ALA A 237 10.55 -9.98 4.93
CA ALA A 237 9.89 -8.90 4.21
C ALA A 237 8.36 -9.04 4.24
N VAL A 238 7.65 -7.92 4.17
CA VAL A 238 6.22 -7.85 3.88
C VAL A 238 6.05 -6.98 2.65
N VAL A 239 5.62 -7.59 1.54
CA VAL A 239 5.58 -6.98 0.22
C VAL A 239 4.16 -7.14 -0.32
N ASN A 240 3.44 -6.04 -0.56
CA ASN A 240 2.02 -6.07 -0.91
C ASN A 240 1.16 -6.96 0.02
N GLY A 241 1.46 -6.96 1.32
CA GLY A 241 0.75 -7.78 2.31
C GLY A 241 1.20 -9.25 2.35
N VAL A 242 2.07 -9.69 1.44
CA VAL A 242 2.63 -11.05 1.40
C VAL A 242 3.92 -11.11 2.21
N PRO A 243 4.03 -11.98 3.23
CA PRO A 243 5.27 -12.17 3.97
C PRO A 243 6.26 -13.08 3.23
N ILE A 244 7.55 -12.78 3.38
CA ILE A 244 8.67 -13.56 2.86
C ILE A 244 9.68 -13.79 4.00
N GLY A 245 10.07 -15.03 4.22
CA GLY A 245 10.95 -15.45 5.31
C GLY A 245 10.20 -15.92 6.56
N ASP A 246 10.95 -16.37 7.57
CA ASP A 246 10.38 -16.98 8.77
C ASP A 246 9.84 -15.91 9.71
N PHE A 247 8.59 -15.49 9.52
CA PHE A 247 7.85 -14.74 10.54
C PHE A 247 7.40 -15.70 11.65
N PRO A 248 7.38 -15.26 12.92
CA PRO A 248 6.79 -16.09 13.94
C PRO A 248 5.32 -16.28 13.60
N GLN A 249 4.91 -17.51 13.32
CA GLN A 249 3.49 -17.86 13.24
C GLN A 249 2.92 -17.68 14.63
N TYR A 250 2.15 -16.61 14.82
CA TYR A 250 1.30 -16.52 16.00
C TYR A 250 -0.06 -17.08 15.62
N GLU A 251 -0.64 -17.80 16.58
CA GLU A 251 -1.93 -18.43 16.43
C GLU A 251 -3.00 -17.32 16.40
N ASP A 252 -3.28 -16.83 15.20
CA ASP A 252 -4.05 -15.62 14.96
C ASP A 252 -5.46 -15.94 14.44
N ILE A 253 -6.40 -15.02 14.68
CA ILE A 253 -7.79 -15.18 14.21
C ILE A 253 -7.80 -15.19 12.68
N VAL A 254 -8.28 -16.27 12.07
CA VAL A 254 -8.53 -16.37 10.61
C VAL A 254 -10.00 -16.27 10.26
N GLY A 255 -10.87 -16.48 11.24
CA GLY A 255 -12.31 -16.35 11.07
C GLY A 255 -13.00 -15.82 12.30
N LEU A 256 -14.03 -15.00 12.13
CA LEU A 256 -14.88 -14.51 13.22
C LEU A 256 -16.33 -14.48 12.75
N ALA A 257 -17.22 -15.15 13.46
CA ALA A 257 -18.65 -15.09 13.22
C ALA A 257 -19.41 -14.65 14.46
N PHE A 258 -20.43 -13.83 14.28
CA PHE A 258 -21.31 -13.34 15.34
C PHE A 258 -22.61 -12.83 14.75
N SER A 259 -23.63 -12.72 15.59
CA SER A 259 -24.94 -12.18 15.21
C SER A 259 -25.16 -10.80 15.83
N ILE A 260 -25.91 -9.96 15.12
CA ILE A 260 -26.36 -8.61 15.48
C ILE A 260 -27.85 -8.46 15.15
N PRO A 261 -28.53 -7.39 15.61
CA PRO A 261 -29.87 -7.08 15.13
C PRO A 261 -29.86 -6.89 13.61
N PRO A 262 -30.88 -7.36 12.87
CA PRO A 262 -30.89 -7.34 11.42
C PRO A 262 -30.60 -5.95 10.84
N VAL A 263 -29.82 -5.93 9.76
CA VAL A 263 -29.54 -4.73 8.96
C VAL A 263 -29.84 -5.01 7.48
N ILE A 264 -30.22 -3.96 6.75
CA ILE A 264 -30.52 -4.03 5.33
C ILE A 264 -29.28 -3.65 4.52
N ALA A 265 -28.88 -4.54 3.61
CA ALA A 265 -27.89 -4.28 2.58
C ALA A 265 -28.54 -4.18 1.19
N LEU A 266 -28.06 -3.22 0.42
CA LEU A 266 -28.56 -2.83 -0.90
C LEU A 266 -27.52 -2.99 -2.02
N ASP A 267 -26.30 -3.39 -1.67
CA ASP A 267 -25.19 -3.50 -2.61
C ASP A 267 -25.46 -4.55 -3.70
N GLY A 268 -25.48 -4.09 -4.95
CA GLY A 268 -25.85 -4.90 -6.11
C GLY A 268 -27.32 -5.32 -6.16
N ARG A 269 -28.22 -4.69 -5.37
CA ARG A 269 -29.61 -5.17 -5.18
C ARG A 269 -30.68 -4.40 -5.94
N ALA A 270 -30.31 -3.53 -6.87
CA ALA A 270 -31.29 -2.88 -7.75
C ALA A 270 -31.64 -3.77 -8.95
N LEU A 271 -32.91 -3.73 -9.37
CA LEU A 271 -33.31 -4.24 -10.69
C LEU A 271 -32.81 -3.26 -11.77
N GLY A 272 -32.33 -3.80 -12.89
CA GLY A 272 -31.62 -3.02 -13.89
C GLY A 272 -32.44 -1.93 -14.58
N ASP A 273 -33.76 -2.05 -14.62
CA ASP A 273 -34.66 -1.15 -15.35
C ASP A 273 -35.83 -0.68 -14.47
N ALA A 274 -36.23 0.58 -14.65
CA ALA A 274 -37.45 1.17 -14.08
C ALA A 274 -38.01 2.27 -14.99
N SER A 275 -39.31 2.47 -14.98
CA SER A 275 -39.95 3.53 -15.77
C SER A 275 -41.17 4.12 -15.07
N SER A 276 -41.43 5.40 -15.31
CA SER A 276 -42.64 6.08 -14.85
C SER A 276 -42.94 7.28 -15.75
N GLY A 277 -44.13 7.30 -16.34
CA GLY A 277 -44.50 8.27 -17.36
C GLY A 277 -43.50 8.28 -18.52
N ASP A 278 -42.99 9.47 -18.83
CA ASP A 278 -42.05 9.71 -19.93
C ASP A 278 -40.58 9.37 -19.61
N PHE A 279 -40.28 8.99 -18.37
CA PHE A 279 -38.92 8.70 -17.95
C PHE A 279 -38.68 7.20 -17.84
N ARG A 280 -37.57 6.75 -18.42
CA ARG A 280 -37.03 5.40 -18.19
C ARG A 280 -35.62 5.51 -17.64
N VAL A 281 -35.32 4.68 -16.66
CA VAL A 281 -33.98 4.53 -16.09
C VAL A 281 -33.57 3.09 -16.31
N ARG A 282 -32.40 2.88 -16.89
CA ARG A 282 -31.83 1.57 -17.21
C ARG A 282 -30.40 1.45 -16.72
N ASP A 283 -29.86 0.25 -16.78
CA ASP A 283 -28.50 -0.06 -16.30
C ASP A 283 -28.28 0.41 -14.85
N ILE A 284 -29.29 0.21 -14.00
CA ILE A 284 -29.28 0.68 -12.61
C ILE A 284 -28.33 -0.18 -11.78
N HIS A 285 -27.30 0.46 -11.24
CA HIS A 285 -26.33 -0.13 -10.33
C HIS A 285 -26.39 0.60 -8.99
N LEU A 286 -26.66 -0.15 -7.92
CA LEU A 286 -26.69 0.35 -6.57
C LEU A 286 -25.48 -0.18 -5.82
N SER A 287 -24.62 0.72 -5.35
CA SER A 287 -23.50 0.38 -4.48
C SER A 287 -23.73 0.92 -3.08
N GLN A 288 -23.38 0.13 -2.07
CA GLN A 288 -23.47 0.53 -0.67
C GLN A 288 -22.20 0.13 0.05
N ALA A 289 -21.51 1.08 0.66
CA ALA A 289 -20.37 0.79 1.51
C ALA A 289 -20.81 0.51 2.96
N LEU A 290 -20.00 -0.28 3.70
CA LEU A 290 -20.21 -0.60 5.12
C LEU A 290 -20.38 0.63 6.01
N TYR A 291 -19.79 1.77 5.67
CA TYR A 291 -19.89 3.00 6.46
C TYR A 291 -21.08 3.87 6.03
N GLY A 292 -22.00 3.32 5.24
CA GLY A 292 -23.25 3.96 4.89
C GLY A 292 -23.09 5.10 3.90
N LYS A 293 -22.10 5.04 2.99
CA LYS A 293 -22.17 5.77 1.72
C LYS A 293 -22.87 4.86 0.72
N THR A 294 -23.85 5.39 0.02
CA THR A 294 -24.59 4.70 -1.03
C THR A 294 -24.52 5.54 -2.29
N ARG A 295 -24.38 4.87 -3.42
CA ARG A 295 -24.36 5.47 -4.74
C ARG A 295 -25.27 4.68 -5.67
N LEU A 296 -26.06 5.40 -6.46
CA LEU A 296 -26.85 4.82 -7.53
C LEU A 296 -26.35 5.42 -8.84
N ASP A 297 -25.88 4.54 -9.71
CA ASP A 297 -25.50 4.83 -11.08
C ASP A 297 -26.56 4.26 -12.02
N ALA A 298 -26.93 5.03 -13.04
CA ALA A 298 -27.89 4.57 -14.03
C ALA A 298 -27.80 5.40 -15.32
N VAL A 299 -28.57 4.99 -16.31
CA VAL A 299 -28.78 5.71 -17.57
C VAL A 299 -30.23 6.18 -17.65
N LEU A 300 -30.43 7.49 -17.78
CA LEU A 300 -31.73 8.12 -17.95
C LEU A 300 -32.05 8.29 -19.44
N ASP A 301 -33.22 7.80 -19.81
CA ASP A 301 -33.90 8.06 -21.08
C ASP A 301 -35.09 9.00 -20.82
N HIS A 302 -35.10 10.12 -21.56
CA HIS A 302 -36.08 11.21 -21.52
C HIS A 302 -36.59 11.48 -22.94
N PRO A 303 -37.83 11.99 -23.15
CA PRO A 303 -38.38 12.18 -24.49
C PRO A 303 -37.53 13.01 -25.43
N THR A 304 -36.73 13.94 -24.89
CA THR A 304 -35.85 14.79 -25.69
C THR A 304 -34.37 14.36 -25.65
N ALA A 305 -33.98 13.39 -24.83
CA ALA A 305 -32.60 12.93 -24.73
C ALA A 305 -32.51 11.49 -24.22
N MET A 306 -31.79 10.65 -24.95
CA MET A 306 -31.55 9.25 -24.61
C MET A 306 -30.13 9.06 -24.09
N GLY A 307 -29.92 8.08 -23.21
CA GLY A 307 -28.58 7.65 -22.83
C GLY A 307 -27.86 8.59 -21.87
N VAL A 308 -28.57 9.36 -21.05
CA VAL A 308 -27.95 10.35 -20.15
C VAL A 308 -27.42 9.63 -18.89
N PRO A 309 -26.10 9.59 -18.65
CA PRO A 309 -25.57 8.98 -17.43
C PRO A 309 -25.96 9.80 -16.20
N VAL A 310 -26.39 9.12 -15.15
CA VAL A 310 -26.79 9.69 -13.87
C VAL A 310 -26.04 8.98 -12.76
N SER A 311 -25.43 9.76 -11.88
CA SER A 311 -24.83 9.27 -10.63
C SER A 311 -25.36 10.12 -9.48
N ILE A 312 -25.98 9.48 -8.50
CA ILE A 312 -26.44 10.10 -7.26
C ILE A 312 -25.78 9.43 -6.07
N HIS A 313 -25.48 10.21 -5.05
CA HIS A 313 -24.76 9.71 -3.88
C HIS A 313 -25.32 10.29 -2.59
N GLY A 314 -25.12 9.59 -1.49
CA GLY A 314 -25.42 10.13 -0.17
C GLY A 314 -25.43 9.06 0.92
N PRO A 315 -25.86 9.42 2.13
CA PRO A 315 -25.80 8.51 3.26
C PRO A 315 -26.93 7.46 3.25
N ALA A 316 -26.58 6.24 3.64
CA ALA A 316 -27.49 5.23 4.17
C ALA A 316 -27.19 5.00 5.66
N LYS A 317 -28.21 5.09 6.50
CA LYS A 317 -28.08 4.98 7.96
C LYS A 317 -28.99 3.89 8.51
N ALA A 318 -28.40 2.84 9.07
CA ALA A 318 -29.14 1.82 9.79
C ALA A 318 -29.67 2.38 11.12
N LYS A 319 -30.90 1.98 11.47
CA LYS A 319 -31.55 2.31 12.74
C LYS A 319 -31.64 1.08 13.63
N LYS A 320 -32.04 1.28 14.89
CA LYS A 320 -32.12 0.23 15.91
C LYS A 320 -33.20 -0.83 15.62
N ASP A 321 -34.28 -0.39 14.98
CA ASP A 321 -35.44 -1.19 14.57
C ASP A 321 -35.20 -2.03 13.30
N GLY A 322 -33.96 -2.05 12.79
CA GLY A 322 -33.60 -2.78 11.57
C GLY A 322 -33.90 -2.03 10.27
N THR A 323 -34.48 -0.83 10.34
CA THR A 323 -34.75 -0.01 9.15
C THR A 323 -33.49 0.70 8.65
N LEU A 324 -33.48 1.03 7.35
CA LEU A 324 -32.39 1.74 6.67
C LEU A 324 -32.91 3.05 6.08
N HIS A 325 -32.41 4.18 6.56
CA HIS A 325 -32.72 5.48 5.97
C HIS A 325 -31.73 5.81 4.87
N VAL A 326 -32.21 5.84 3.63
CA VAL A 326 -31.43 6.15 2.44
C VAL A 326 -31.72 7.58 2.00
N LYS A 327 -30.67 8.38 1.83
CA LYS A 327 -30.76 9.74 1.29
C LYS A 327 -29.72 9.92 0.20
N LEU A 328 -30.14 9.94 -1.07
CA LEU A 328 -29.28 10.17 -2.23
C LEU A 328 -29.70 11.44 -2.94
N GLU A 329 -28.73 12.24 -3.35
CA GLU A 329 -28.96 13.45 -4.11
C GLU A 329 -27.97 13.52 -5.27
N GLY A 330 -28.40 14.11 -6.38
CA GLY A 330 -27.52 14.42 -7.50
C GLY A 330 -28.24 15.25 -8.55
N ASN A 331 -27.49 15.67 -9.57
CA ASN A 331 -28.04 16.44 -10.67
C ASN A 331 -27.26 16.18 -11.96
N THR A 332 -27.93 16.34 -13.09
CA THR A 332 -27.30 16.32 -14.42
C THR A 332 -27.89 17.43 -15.28
N LYS A 333 -27.32 17.65 -16.46
CA LYS A 333 -27.87 18.55 -17.47
C LYS A 333 -28.38 17.75 -18.66
N VAL A 334 -29.63 18.01 -19.04
CA VAL A 334 -30.25 17.44 -20.25
C VAL A 334 -30.64 18.60 -21.15
N GLN A 335 -30.01 18.71 -22.32
CA GLN A 335 -30.26 19.80 -23.29
C GLN A 335 -30.26 21.21 -22.66
N GLY A 336 -29.29 21.48 -21.77
CA GLY A 336 -29.17 22.77 -21.07
C GLY A 336 -30.10 22.95 -19.87
N GLN A 337 -31.07 22.05 -19.63
CA GLN A 337 -31.92 22.07 -18.45
C GLN A 337 -31.33 21.23 -17.32
N LYS A 338 -31.37 21.75 -16.08
CA LYS A 338 -30.90 21.03 -14.89
C LYS A 338 -31.95 20.03 -14.43
N VAL A 339 -31.60 18.75 -14.44
CA VAL A 339 -32.39 17.67 -13.84
C VAL A 339 -31.84 17.38 -12.46
N LYS A 340 -32.71 17.38 -11.44
CA LYS A 340 -32.33 16.99 -10.07
C LYS A 340 -32.90 15.62 -9.75
N PHE A 341 -32.11 14.83 -9.04
CA PHE A 341 -32.47 13.49 -8.60
C PHE A 341 -32.44 13.45 -7.07
N LEU A 342 -33.45 12.83 -6.48
CA LEU A 342 -33.56 12.67 -5.03
C LEU A 342 -34.14 11.29 -4.71
N VAL A 343 -33.44 10.57 -3.84
CA VAL A 343 -33.99 9.44 -3.10
C VAL A 343 -33.98 9.82 -1.63
N LYS A 344 -35.12 9.76 -0.96
CA LYS A 344 -35.21 9.97 0.49
C LYS A 344 -36.27 9.05 1.04
N GLN A 345 -35.87 7.90 1.54
CA GLN A 345 -36.78 6.84 1.93
C GLN A 345 -36.26 6.09 3.15
N LEU A 346 -37.18 5.70 4.04
CA LEU A 346 -36.92 4.72 5.08
C LEU A 346 -37.33 3.35 4.52
N LEU A 347 -36.38 2.42 4.48
CA LEU A 347 -36.64 1.04 4.10
C LEU A 347 -36.80 0.19 5.34
N ASP A 348 -37.80 -0.67 5.31
CA ASP A 348 -37.99 -1.78 6.23
C ASP A 348 -37.59 -3.11 5.56
N PRO A 349 -37.52 -4.22 6.31
CA PRO A 349 -37.17 -5.53 5.76
C PRO A 349 -38.07 -6.03 4.61
N THR A 350 -39.26 -5.47 4.42
CA THR A 350 -40.21 -5.88 3.37
C THR A 350 -40.18 -4.97 2.14
N SER A 351 -39.33 -3.93 2.15
CA SER A 351 -39.28 -2.95 1.08
C SER A 351 -38.75 -3.55 -0.22
N THR A 352 -39.55 -3.48 -1.28
CA THR A 352 -39.20 -3.99 -2.63
C THR A 352 -38.90 -2.89 -3.64
N SER A 353 -38.93 -1.62 -3.22
CA SER A 353 -38.63 -0.50 -4.11
C SER A 353 -37.96 0.71 -3.43
N LEU A 354 -37.15 1.42 -4.22
CA LEU A 354 -36.58 2.73 -3.94
C LEU A 354 -37.25 3.79 -4.82
N GLY A 355 -37.82 4.82 -4.21
CA GLY A 355 -38.44 5.93 -4.92
C GLY A 355 -37.42 6.95 -5.42
N LEU A 356 -37.08 6.91 -6.72
CA LEU A 356 -36.26 7.94 -7.37
C LEU A 356 -37.15 9.09 -7.85
N THR A 357 -37.02 10.24 -7.21
CA THR A 357 -37.68 11.47 -7.67
C THR A 357 -36.80 12.19 -8.68
N VAL A 358 -37.31 12.36 -9.90
CA VAL A 358 -36.70 13.14 -10.98
C VAL A 358 -37.43 14.48 -11.10
N LYS A 359 -36.70 15.59 -10.96
CA LYS A 359 -37.23 16.95 -11.08
C LYS A 359 -36.64 17.67 -12.27
N LEU A 360 -37.51 18.13 -13.17
CA LEU A 360 -37.19 18.94 -14.35
C LEU A 360 -38.04 20.21 -14.34
N GLY A 361 -37.43 21.36 -14.07
CA GLY A 361 -38.19 22.61 -13.91
C GLY A 361 -39.20 22.53 -12.76
N LYS A 362 -40.49 22.68 -13.09
CA LYS A 362 -41.63 22.54 -12.14
C LYS A 362 -42.18 21.11 -12.06
N THR A 363 -41.80 20.23 -12.99
CA THR A 363 -42.28 18.85 -13.08
C THR A 363 -41.47 17.95 -12.15
N SER A 364 -42.16 17.03 -11.47
CA SER A 364 -41.56 16.06 -10.55
C SER A 364 -42.21 14.70 -10.81
N THR A 365 -41.40 13.69 -11.13
CA THR A 365 -41.85 12.32 -11.39
C THR A 365 -41.18 11.38 -10.41
N LEU A 366 -41.97 10.46 -9.82
CA LEU A 366 -41.45 9.38 -8.97
C LEU A 366 -41.31 8.11 -9.82
N ILE A 367 -40.09 7.59 -9.91
CA ILE A 367 -39.77 6.34 -10.59
C ILE A 367 -39.51 5.28 -9.51
N PRO A 368 -40.33 4.22 -9.42
CA PRO A 368 -40.11 3.14 -8.46
C PRO A 368 -39.02 2.20 -9.00
N ILE A 369 -37.82 2.27 -8.41
CA ILE A 369 -36.72 1.35 -8.72
C ILE A 369 -36.93 0.08 -7.91
N GLY A 370 -37.11 -1.06 -8.56
CA GLY A 370 -37.21 -2.34 -7.85
C GLY A 370 -35.91 -2.69 -7.14
N ILE A 371 -36.01 -3.24 -5.93
CA ILE A 371 -34.87 -3.75 -5.16
C ILE A 371 -35.16 -5.13 -4.56
N VAL A 372 -34.11 -5.92 -4.36
CA VAL A 372 -34.15 -7.20 -3.64
C VAL A 372 -33.18 -7.12 -2.46
N PRO A 373 -33.55 -6.43 -1.37
CA PRO A 373 -32.63 -6.18 -0.26
C PRO A 373 -32.21 -7.46 0.44
N VAL A 374 -31.01 -7.46 0.99
CA VAL A 374 -30.52 -8.51 1.89
C VAL A 374 -30.75 -8.06 3.31
N VAL A 375 -31.48 -8.86 4.08
CA VAL A 375 -31.74 -8.62 5.50
C VAL A 375 -30.99 -9.68 6.28
N SER A 376 -29.89 -9.29 6.92
CA SER A 376 -29.07 -10.22 7.70
C SER A 376 -28.70 -9.64 9.05
N GLY A 377 -28.73 -10.49 10.07
CA GLY A 377 -28.10 -10.24 11.36
C GLY A 377 -26.79 -11.02 11.52
N ASP A 378 -26.47 -11.93 10.61
CA ASP A 378 -25.29 -12.78 10.72
C ASP A 378 -24.11 -12.14 9.99
N ILE A 379 -23.02 -11.98 10.75
CA ILE A 379 -21.74 -11.46 10.26
C ILE A 379 -20.74 -12.59 10.26
N ARG A 380 -20.03 -12.75 9.15
CA ARG A 380 -18.84 -13.61 9.07
C ARG A 380 -17.69 -12.80 8.53
N ILE A 381 -16.56 -12.92 9.18
CA ILE A 381 -15.28 -12.34 8.76
C ILE A 381 -14.37 -13.52 8.42
N SER A 382 -13.81 -13.49 7.23
CA SER A 382 -12.73 -14.39 6.79
C SER A 382 -11.50 -13.54 6.52
N LEU A 383 -10.35 -13.99 7.02
CA LEU A 383 -9.05 -13.36 6.79
C LEU A 383 -8.16 -14.30 6.00
N GLU A 384 -7.29 -13.73 5.18
CA GLU A 384 -6.32 -14.49 4.40
C GLU A 384 -5.11 -14.96 5.23
N GLY A 385 -5.14 -14.73 6.55
CA GLY A 385 -4.06 -15.02 7.49
C GLY A 385 -3.48 -13.72 8.04
N LEU A 386 -3.42 -13.60 9.36
CA LEU A 386 -2.74 -12.46 10.00
C LEU A 386 -1.25 -12.74 10.01
N VAL A 387 -0.48 -11.75 9.56
CA VAL A 387 0.97 -11.83 9.59
C VAL A 387 1.52 -10.72 10.43
N ASP A 388 2.50 -11.07 11.26
CA ASP A 388 3.28 -10.11 12.02
C ASP A 388 4.12 -9.24 11.11
N GLN A 389 3.60 -8.06 10.81
CA GLN A 389 4.34 -7.06 10.04
C GLN A 389 5.42 -6.40 10.89
N SER A 390 5.49 -6.66 12.21
CA SER A 390 6.50 -6.03 13.04
C SER A 390 7.86 -6.72 12.91
N ALA A 391 8.85 -5.98 12.41
CA ALA A 391 10.26 -6.38 12.42
C ALA A 391 10.91 -6.37 13.82
N LYS A 392 10.18 -5.91 14.85
CA LYS A 392 10.67 -5.79 16.24
C LYS A 392 9.79 -6.57 17.20
N ALA A 393 10.41 -7.35 18.08
CA ALA A 393 9.74 -7.95 19.23
C ALA A 393 9.33 -6.86 20.24
N GLY A 394 8.13 -6.31 20.09
CA GLY A 394 7.57 -5.25 20.93
C GLY A 394 6.34 -5.67 21.73
N SER A 395 5.94 -4.82 22.69
CA SER A 395 4.69 -5.00 23.46
C SER A 395 3.44 -4.62 22.69
N GLU A 396 3.60 -3.98 21.53
CA GLU A 396 2.57 -3.61 20.56
C GLU A 396 3.02 -4.09 19.18
N ARG A 397 2.15 -4.83 18.51
CA ARG A 397 2.35 -5.37 17.16
C ARG A 397 1.27 -4.83 16.25
N THR A 398 1.60 -4.53 15.00
CA THR A 398 0.62 -4.17 13.97
C THR A 398 0.59 -5.31 12.96
N LEU A 399 -0.37 -6.22 13.11
CA LEU A 399 -0.64 -7.19 12.06
C LEU A 399 -1.52 -6.50 11.02
N ALA A 400 -1.37 -6.80 9.72
CA ALA A 400 -2.42 -6.49 8.76
C ALA A 400 -2.70 -7.68 7.85
N SER A 401 -3.97 -7.92 7.60
CA SER A 401 -4.46 -8.98 6.73
C SER A 401 -5.64 -8.46 5.95
N ASP A 402 -5.64 -8.71 4.65
CA ASP A 402 -6.84 -8.52 3.85
C ASP A 402 -7.85 -9.63 4.18
N GLY A 403 -9.11 -9.28 4.02
CA GLY A 403 -10.19 -10.19 4.36
C GLY A 403 -11.52 -9.72 3.81
N ARG A 404 -12.52 -10.53 4.08
CA ARG A 404 -13.89 -10.31 3.62
C ARG A 404 -14.82 -10.32 4.80
N LEU A 405 -15.68 -9.30 4.86
CA LEU A 405 -16.82 -9.27 5.75
C LEU A 405 -18.05 -9.63 4.94
N HIS A 406 -18.71 -10.71 5.34
CA HIS A 406 -19.98 -11.15 4.78
C HIS A 406 -21.13 -10.71 5.69
N LEU A 407 -22.10 -10.04 5.07
CA LEU A 407 -23.39 -9.71 5.67
C LEU A 407 -24.46 -10.43 4.85
N GLY A 408 -24.86 -11.61 5.31
CA GLY A 408 -25.63 -12.54 4.48
C GLY A 408 -24.79 -13.00 3.29
N ASP A 409 -25.29 -12.79 2.08
CA ASP A 409 -24.60 -13.07 0.81
C ASP A 409 -23.86 -11.85 0.22
N VAL A 410 -23.90 -10.68 0.89
CA VAL A 410 -23.16 -9.49 0.46
C VAL A 410 -21.76 -9.51 1.05
N GLU A 411 -20.76 -9.31 0.20
CA GLU A 411 -19.35 -9.30 0.57
C GLU A 411 -18.76 -7.88 0.56
N TYR A 412 -17.98 -7.55 1.58
CA TYR A 412 -17.27 -6.28 1.68
C TYR A 412 -15.78 -6.53 1.95
N PRO A 413 -14.87 -5.92 1.16
CA PRO A 413 -13.44 -6.00 1.44
C PRO A 413 -13.11 -5.27 2.74
N ILE A 414 -12.28 -5.88 3.57
CA ILE A 414 -11.81 -5.32 4.83
C ILE A 414 -10.32 -5.59 5.03
N VAL A 415 -9.69 -4.76 5.84
CA VAL A 415 -8.30 -4.89 6.33
C VAL A 415 -8.36 -5.08 7.84
N ALA A 416 -7.89 -6.21 8.33
CA ALA A 416 -7.71 -6.45 9.76
C ALA A 416 -6.45 -5.74 10.27
N LYS A 417 -6.52 -5.14 11.46
CA LYS A 417 -5.32 -4.73 12.21
C LYS A 417 -5.36 -5.25 13.63
N GLU A 418 -4.38 -6.03 14.06
CA GLU A 418 -4.25 -6.40 15.47
C GLU A 418 -3.35 -5.38 16.20
N LYS A 419 -3.68 -5.13 17.47
CA LYS A 419 -2.79 -4.59 18.50
C LYS A 419 -2.70 -5.57 19.67
N LEU A 420 -1.53 -6.17 19.89
CA LEU A 420 -1.23 -6.94 21.10
C LEU A 420 -0.78 -6.00 22.23
N LYS A 421 -1.07 -6.37 23.48
CA LYS A 421 -0.51 -5.79 24.70
C LYS A 421 -0.24 -6.90 25.72
N VAL A 422 1.00 -7.01 26.19
CA VAL A 422 1.39 -7.95 27.26
C VAL A 422 1.33 -7.25 28.61
N LYS A 423 0.57 -7.81 29.57
CA LYS A 423 0.46 -7.30 30.94
C LYS A 423 1.58 -7.88 31.82
N LYS A 424 1.83 -7.23 32.97
CA LYS A 424 2.88 -7.64 33.94
C LYS A 424 2.66 -9.03 34.52
N ASP A 425 1.41 -9.49 34.56
CA ASP A 425 1.02 -10.82 35.04
C ASP A 425 1.13 -11.92 33.95
N GLY A 426 1.65 -11.58 32.77
CA GLY A 426 1.77 -12.49 31.63
C GLY A 426 0.52 -12.55 30.73
N THR A 427 -0.59 -11.94 31.12
CA THR A 427 -1.82 -11.92 30.31
C THR A 427 -1.60 -11.15 29.00
N ARG A 428 -2.08 -11.73 27.89
CA ARG A 428 -2.03 -11.12 26.56
C ARG A 428 -3.39 -10.52 26.22
N GLN A 429 -3.42 -9.24 25.90
CA GLN A 429 -4.61 -8.55 25.42
C GLN A 429 -4.45 -8.23 23.94
N ARG A 430 -5.29 -8.80 23.09
CA ARG A 430 -5.29 -8.53 21.64
C ARG A 430 -6.49 -7.66 21.27
N THR A 431 -6.29 -6.71 20.38
CA THR A 431 -7.36 -5.86 19.84
C THR A 431 -7.31 -5.91 18.33
N TYR A 432 -8.31 -6.54 17.72
CA TYR A 432 -8.48 -6.55 16.27
C TYR A 432 -9.36 -5.38 15.84
N LYS A 433 -8.96 -4.76 14.74
CA LYS A 433 -9.58 -3.58 14.17
C LYS A 433 -9.75 -3.81 12.68
N PHE A 434 -10.90 -4.35 12.27
CA PHE A 434 -11.23 -4.56 10.87
C PHE A 434 -11.72 -3.26 10.25
N ARG A 435 -11.14 -2.83 9.14
CA ARG A 435 -11.45 -1.54 8.49
C ARG A 435 -11.79 -1.73 7.02
N SER A 436 -12.52 -0.80 6.42
CA SER A 436 -12.53 -0.71 4.95
C SER A 436 -11.15 -0.30 4.41
N PRO A 437 -10.80 -0.65 3.16
CA PRO A 437 -9.53 -0.26 2.53
C PRO A 437 -9.25 1.25 2.54
N ASP A 438 -10.31 2.07 2.50
CA ASP A 438 -10.21 3.54 2.55
C ASP A 438 -9.99 4.10 3.98
N ASN A 439 -9.76 3.26 4.98
CA ASN A 439 -9.53 3.60 6.39
C ASN A 439 -10.67 4.37 7.08
N THR A 440 -11.90 4.37 6.54
CA THR A 440 -12.97 5.27 7.01
C THR A 440 -13.90 4.72 8.10
N ASP A 441 -13.92 3.42 8.45
CA ASP A 441 -14.63 2.88 9.65
C ASP A 441 -14.28 1.42 10.01
N VAL A 442 -14.80 0.92 11.16
CA VAL A 442 -14.15 -0.14 11.98
C VAL A 442 -15.10 -1.16 12.65
N VAL A 443 -14.85 -2.47 12.53
CA VAL A 443 -15.27 -3.47 13.55
C VAL A 443 -14.13 -3.61 14.57
N ILE A 444 -14.40 -3.24 15.83
CA ILE A 444 -13.41 -3.38 16.92
C ILE A 444 -13.74 -4.63 17.73
N VAL A 445 -12.79 -5.54 17.80
CA VAL A 445 -12.84 -6.76 18.58
C VAL A 445 -11.73 -6.69 19.60
N ARG A 446 -12.06 -6.80 20.89
CA ARG A 446 -11.06 -6.99 21.94
C ARG A 446 -11.20 -8.39 22.48
N THR A 447 -10.06 -9.04 22.60
CA THR A 447 -9.93 -10.40 23.10
C THR A 447 -8.88 -10.39 24.19
N ASP A 448 -9.20 -11.03 25.31
CA ASP A 448 -8.21 -11.29 26.36
C ASP A 448 -7.87 -12.78 26.30
N ALA A 449 -6.58 -13.09 26.34
CA ALA A 449 -6.07 -14.46 26.37
C ALA A 449 -5.11 -14.59 27.56
N THR A 450 -5.36 -15.58 28.42
CA THR A 450 -4.58 -15.84 29.64
C THR A 450 -3.44 -16.82 29.44
N SER A 451 -3.11 -17.18 28.20
CA SER A 451 -2.23 -18.31 27.92
C SER A 451 -1.05 -18.00 27.01
N THR A 452 -0.15 -18.99 26.97
CA THR A 452 0.93 -19.12 25.99
C THR A 452 0.47 -19.79 24.69
N SER A 453 -0.77 -20.32 24.61
CA SER A 453 -1.34 -21.02 23.44
C SER A 453 -2.60 -20.37 22.84
N ALA A 454 -2.92 -20.80 21.61
CA ALA A 454 -4.05 -20.36 20.77
C ALA A 454 -5.39 -20.61 21.43
N ALA A 455 -5.49 -21.73 22.14
CA ALA A 455 -6.76 -22.34 22.54
C ALA A 455 -7.46 -21.58 23.67
N ASP A 456 -6.73 -20.73 24.39
CA ASP A 456 -7.23 -20.01 25.57
C ASP A 456 -7.49 -18.52 25.26
N PHE A 457 -8.20 -18.25 24.15
CA PHE A 457 -8.65 -16.90 23.80
C PHE A 457 -10.12 -16.70 24.18
N THR A 458 -10.42 -15.60 24.86
CA THR A 458 -11.81 -15.20 25.16
C THR A 458 -12.12 -13.85 24.54
N ILE A 459 -13.19 -13.78 23.75
CA ILE A 459 -13.67 -12.51 23.19
C ILE A 459 -14.40 -11.75 24.31
N THR A 460 -13.74 -10.75 24.88
CA THR A 460 -14.27 -9.99 26.02
C THR A 460 -15.10 -8.77 25.60
N LYS A 461 -14.89 -8.25 24.37
CA LYS A 461 -15.65 -7.10 23.87
C LYS A 461 -15.72 -7.08 22.34
N LEU A 462 -16.95 -6.98 21.81
CA LEU A 462 -17.19 -6.73 20.39
C LEU A 462 -18.00 -5.44 20.24
N LYS A 463 -17.59 -4.58 19.30
CA LYS A 463 -18.30 -3.34 18.94
C LYS A 463 -18.30 -3.15 17.41
N PRO A 464 -19.26 -3.76 16.70
CA PRO A 464 -19.40 -3.55 15.27
C PRO A 464 -19.99 -2.17 14.98
N LYS A 465 -19.51 -1.52 13.91
CA LYS A 465 -20.14 -0.32 13.33
C LYS A 465 -20.48 -0.60 11.87
N LEU A 466 -21.77 -0.68 11.57
CA LEU A 466 -22.30 -0.97 10.23
C LEU A 466 -23.32 0.07 9.83
N PHE A 467 -23.26 0.56 8.59
CA PHE A 467 -24.12 1.59 8.01
C PHE A 467 -24.37 2.78 8.96
N LYS A 468 -23.29 3.31 9.53
CA LYS A 468 -23.27 4.42 10.53
C LYS A 468 -23.98 4.12 11.86
N ARG A 469 -24.30 2.86 12.16
CA ARG A 469 -24.83 2.41 13.45
C ARG A 469 -23.75 1.67 14.23
N GLU A 470 -23.41 2.16 15.42
CA GLU A 470 -22.68 1.35 16.40
C GLU A 470 -23.65 0.34 17.03
N VAL A 471 -23.28 -0.93 17.03
CA VAL A 471 -24.03 -2.01 17.66
C VAL A 471 -23.49 -2.22 19.08
N PRO A 472 -24.30 -2.03 20.12
CA PRO A 472 -23.90 -2.29 21.50
C PRO A 472 -23.50 -3.75 21.73
N LYS A 473 -22.58 -4.00 22.67
CA LYS A 473 -22.17 -5.36 23.07
C LYS A 473 -23.37 -6.23 23.50
N SER A 474 -24.38 -5.64 24.14
CA SER A 474 -25.60 -6.35 24.58
C SER A 474 -26.39 -6.98 23.45
N ASP A 475 -26.24 -6.43 22.24
CA ASP A 475 -27.02 -6.83 21.08
C ASP A 475 -26.23 -7.80 20.18
N VAL A 476 -25.00 -8.16 20.59
CA VAL A 476 -24.14 -9.11 19.92
C VAL A 476 -24.26 -10.47 20.59
N SER A 477 -24.45 -11.53 19.80
CA SER A 477 -24.53 -12.91 20.29
C SER A 477 -23.79 -13.90 19.37
N GLY A 478 -23.70 -15.17 19.80
CA GLY A 478 -23.19 -16.26 18.97
C GLY A 478 -21.73 -16.09 18.52
N ILE A 479 -20.91 -15.40 19.31
CA ILE A 479 -19.54 -15.07 18.93
C ILE A 479 -18.70 -16.36 18.88
N THR A 480 -18.14 -16.65 17.71
CA THR A 480 -17.23 -17.76 17.46
C THR A 480 -16.02 -17.23 16.69
N ALA A 481 -14.81 -17.68 17.04
CA ALA A 481 -13.63 -17.38 16.25
C ALA A 481 -12.91 -18.66 15.87
N GLN A 482 -12.28 -18.61 14.71
CA GLN A 482 -11.39 -19.62 14.19
C GLN A 482 -9.98 -19.07 14.26
N VAL A 483 -9.07 -19.86 14.79
CA VAL A 483 -7.65 -19.53 14.97
C VAL A 483 -6.84 -20.56 14.19
N VAL A 484 -5.71 -20.16 13.63
CA VAL A 484 -4.76 -21.12 13.05
C VAL A 484 -4.26 -22.02 14.17
N GLU A 485 -4.47 -23.33 14.05
CA GLU A 485 -3.79 -24.30 14.93
C GLU A 485 -2.30 -24.28 14.60
N PRO A 486 -1.40 -24.19 15.59
CA PRO A 486 0.02 -24.30 15.33
C PRO A 486 0.31 -25.74 14.85
N ASP A 487 1.02 -25.87 13.73
CA ASP A 487 1.56 -27.17 13.28
C ASP A 487 2.59 -27.73 14.28
#